data_AF-A0A7V0Z2F0-F1
#
_entry.id   AF-A0A7V0Z2F0-F1
#
_cell.length_a   1.000
_cell.length_b   1.000
_cell.length_c   1.000
_cell.angle_alpha   90.00
_cell.angle_beta   90.00
_cell.angle_gamma   90.00
#
_symmetry.space_group_name_H-M   'P 1'
#
loop_
_entity.id
_entity.type
_entity.pdbx_description
1 polymer ?
#
loop_
_entity_poly.entity_id
_entity_poly.type
_entity_poly.pdbx_seq_one_letter_code
_entity_poly.pdbx_strand_id
1 'polypeptide(L)'
;MKPPRVSEEVTEQLKRAILLGHFKPGEKLLSERDLPEEFQVSRLPIREAFLALFLPNKISIPELHHDRVLIEPEVGRLAALHITPEYSERLREALKIEELPIPSLSVDIERIQRIHLILAEMSGNRFFRSIGKITAEAYKKSRRGFKS
;
A
#
# COMPACT_ATOMS: atom_id res chain seq x y z
N MET A 1 -17.00 30.45 -8.61
CA MET A 1 -16.29 29.17 -8.36
C MET A 1 -14.80 29.43 -8.51
N LYS A 2 -13.95 28.91 -7.62
CA LYS A 2 -12.49 28.93 -7.84
C LYS A 2 -12.16 27.93 -8.96
N PRO A 3 -11.23 28.24 -9.88
CA PRO A 3 -10.82 27.27 -10.89
C PRO A 3 -10.25 26.01 -10.21
N PRO A 4 -10.49 24.82 -10.78
CA PRO A 4 -9.91 23.59 -10.26
C PRO A 4 -8.37 23.70 -10.26
N ARG A 5 -7.73 23.03 -9.30
CA ARG A 5 -6.25 23.03 -9.26
C ARG A 5 -5.74 22.30 -10.49
N VAL A 6 -4.63 22.74 -11.07
CA VAL A 6 -4.00 22.10 -12.24
C VAL A 6 -3.79 20.58 -12.02
N SER A 7 -3.51 20.15 -10.79
CA SER A 7 -3.41 18.73 -10.44
C SER A 7 -4.75 17.97 -10.54
N GLU A 8 -5.88 18.60 -10.25
CA GLU A 8 -7.21 18.01 -10.40
C GLU A 8 -7.55 17.81 -11.88
N GLU A 9 -7.23 18.80 -12.74
CA GLU A 9 -7.42 18.69 -14.19
C GLU A 9 -6.58 17.56 -14.79
N VAL A 10 -5.29 17.47 -14.42
CA VAL A 10 -4.40 16.38 -14.82
C VAL A 10 -4.95 15.03 -14.35
N THR A 11 -5.46 14.94 -13.11
CA THR A 11 -6.04 13.70 -12.57
C THR A 11 -7.23 13.23 -13.39
N GLU A 12 -8.15 14.13 -13.73
CA GLU A 12 -9.34 13.79 -14.49
C GLU A 12 -9.03 13.42 -15.94
N GLN A 13 -8.04 14.08 -16.56
CA GLN A 13 -7.57 13.71 -17.89
C GLN A 13 -6.93 12.32 -17.90
N LEU A 14 -6.08 11.99 -16.93
CA LEU A 14 -5.49 10.66 -16.78
C LEU A 14 -6.56 9.58 -16.59
N LYS A 15 -7.56 9.82 -15.72
CA LYS A 15 -8.69 8.90 -15.53
C LYS A 15 -9.44 8.65 -16.84
N ARG A 16 -9.74 9.71 -17.60
CA ARG A 16 -10.41 9.58 -18.90
C ARG A 16 -9.57 8.79 -19.91
N ALA A 17 -8.29 9.07 -20.00
CA ALA A 17 -7.39 8.35 -20.91
C ALA A 17 -7.34 6.84 -20.59
N ILE A 18 -7.31 6.48 -19.30
CA ILE A 18 -7.40 5.09 -18.85
C ILE A 18 -8.76 4.47 -19.24
N LEU A 19 -9.88 5.15 -18.95
CA LEU A 19 -11.22 4.65 -19.25
C LEU A 19 -11.47 4.47 -20.76
N LEU A 20 -10.90 5.33 -21.58
CA LEU A 20 -11.02 5.28 -23.04
C LEU A 20 -10.04 4.28 -23.68
N GLY A 21 -9.23 3.58 -22.89
CA GLY A 21 -8.30 2.57 -23.38
C GLY A 21 -7.11 3.16 -24.16
N HIS A 22 -6.73 4.41 -23.89
CA HIS A 22 -5.54 5.02 -24.49
C HIS A 22 -4.24 4.36 -24.03
N PHE A 23 -4.30 3.58 -22.94
CA PHE A 23 -3.21 2.71 -22.47
C PHE A 23 -3.62 1.26 -22.67
N LYS A 24 -2.78 0.46 -23.32
CA LYS A 24 -3.05 -0.97 -23.50
C LYS A 24 -2.94 -1.70 -22.16
N PRO A 25 -3.70 -2.80 -21.95
CA PRO A 25 -3.49 -3.65 -20.78
C PRO A 25 -2.02 -4.08 -20.65
N GLY A 26 -1.43 -3.84 -19.49
CA GLY A 26 -0.01 -4.15 -19.20
C GLY A 26 0.99 -3.07 -19.64
N GLU A 27 0.54 -2.02 -20.33
CA GLU A 27 1.35 -0.85 -20.65
C GLU A 27 1.54 0.03 -19.42
N LYS A 28 2.77 0.46 -19.17
CA LYS A 28 3.05 1.40 -18.08
C LYS A 28 2.50 2.77 -18.48
N LEU A 29 1.86 3.45 -17.53
CA LEU A 29 1.64 4.89 -17.69
C LEU A 29 2.98 5.59 -17.88
N LEU A 30 2.99 6.67 -18.67
CA LEU A 30 4.14 7.57 -18.77
C LEU A 30 4.61 7.94 -17.36
N SER A 31 5.93 7.99 -17.15
CA SER A 31 6.48 8.19 -15.82
C SER A 31 6.27 9.64 -15.34
N GLU A 32 6.40 9.89 -14.03
CA GLU A 32 6.42 11.27 -13.47
C GLU A 32 7.48 12.18 -14.11
N ARG A 33 8.46 11.58 -14.82
CA ARG A 33 9.48 12.31 -15.58
C ARG A 33 8.96 12.82 -16.93
N ASP A 34 8.10 12.07 -17.60
CA ASP A 34 7.75 12.29 -19.02
C ASP A 34 6.38 12.99 -19.18
N LEU A 35 5.47 12.78 -18.23
CA LEU A 35 4.16 13.42 -18.19
C LEU A 35 4.14 14.96 -18.09
N PRO A 36 5.10 15.64 -17.44
CA PRO A 36 5.10 17.10 -17.40
C PRO A 36 5.15 17.73 -18.80
N GLU A 37 5.87 17.10 -19.73
CA GLU A 37 6.00 17.58 -21.12
C GLU A 37 4.69 17.37 -21.89
N GLU A 38 4.09 16.18 -21.77
CA GLU A 38 2.82 15.84 -22.42
C GLU A 38 1.65 16.73 -21.98
N PHE A 39 1.57 17.00 -20.67
CA PHE A 39 0.51 17.83 -20.09
C PHE A 39 0.84 19.32 -20.06
N GLN A 40 2.04 19.72 -20.50
CA GLN A 40 2.55 21.10 -20.48
C GLN A 40 2.45 21.76 -19.09
N VAL A 41 2.71 20.99 -18.04
CA VAL A 41 2.66 21.45 -16.64
C VAL A 41 3.99 21.23 -15.93
N SER A 42 4.18 21.89 -14.79
CA SER A 42 5.31 21.57 -13.92
C SER A 42 5.15 20.19 -13.25
N ARG A 43 6.24 19.65 -12.70
CA ARG A 43 6.26 18.31 -12.07
C ARG A 43 5.33 18.17 -10.86
N LEU A 44 5.08 19.26 -10.14
CA LEU A 44 4.31 19.22 -8.88
C LEU A 44 2.84 18.80 -9.11
N PRO A 45 2.10 19.41 -10.07
CA PRO A 45 0.77 18.94 -10.46
C PRO A 45 0.69 17.48 -10.88
N ILE A 46 1.68 16.97 -11.62
CA ILE A 46 1.75 15.56 -12.02
C ILE A 46 1.85 14.67 -10.78
N ARG A 47 2.77 14.97 -9.86
CA ARG A 47 2.94 14.21 -8.62
C ARG A 47 1.67 14.19 -7.77
N GLU A 48 1.02 15.35 -7.61
CA GLU A 48 -0.26 15.45 -6.90
C GLU A 48 -1.37 14.64 -7.59
N ALA A 49 -1.40 14.65 -8.93
CA ALA A 49 -2.36 13.88 -9.70
C ALA A 49 -2.14 12.36 -9.56
N PHE A 50 -0.89 11.90 -9.55
CA PHE A 50 -0.56 10.50 -9.26
C PHE A 50 -0.98 10.11 -7.86
N LEU A 51 -0.70 10.95 -6.86
CA LEU A 51 -1.18 10.72 -5.50
C LEU A 51 -2.71 10.65 -5.46
N ALA A 52 -3.43 11.54 -6.15
CA ALA A 52 -4.89 11.50 -6.19
C ALA A 52 -5.45 10.29 -6.97
N LEU A 53 -4.76 9.84 -8.02
CA LEU A 53 -5.15 8.72 -8.87
C LEU A 53 -4.93 7.37 -8.18
N PHE A 54 -3.80 7.23 -7.47
CA PHE A 54 -3.34 5.98 -6.85
C PHE A 54 -3.53 5.91 -5.33
N LEU A 55 -3.92 7.01 -4.69
CA LEU A 55 -4.42 7.01 -3.31
C LEU A 55 -5.94 7.21 -3.24
N PRO A 56 -6.78 6.44 -3.97
CA PRO A 56 -8.16 6.39 -3.59
C PRO A 56 -8.23 5.74 -2.19
N ASN A 57 -9.09 6.26 -1.33
CA ASN A 57 -9.46 5.68 -0.03
C ASN A 57 -10.14 4.30 -0.14
N LYS A 58 -9.83 3.52 -1.18
CA LYS A 58 -10.42 2.23 -1.57
C LYS A 58 -9.37 1.34 -2.25
N ILE A 59 -8.24 1.10 -1.60
CA ILE A 59 -7.37 -0.01 -2.04
C ILE A 59 -8.13 -1.31 -1.75
N SER A 60 -8.40 -2.12 -2.76
CA SER A 60 -9.09 -3.40 -2.57
C SER A 60 -8.16 -4.45 -1.95
N ILE A 61 -8.74 -5.46 -1.29
CA ILE A 61 -7.96 -6.55 -0.70
C ILE A 61 -7.16 -7.34 -1.74
N PRO A 62 -7.68 -7.61 -2.96
CA PRO A 62 -6.90 -8.23 -4.03
C PRO A 62 -5.70 -7.38 -4.48
N GLU A 63 -5.87 -6.07 -4.62
CA GLU A 63 -4.77 -5.15 -4.98
C GLU A 63 -3.69 -5.14 -3.90
N LEU A 64 -4.09 -5.06 -2.61
CA LEU A 64 -3.15 -5.15 -1.49
C LEU A 64 -2.38 -6.47 -1.49
N HIS A 65 -3.07 -7.59 -1.73
CA HIS A 65 -2.41 -8.88 -1.78
C HIS A 65 -1.43 -8.99 -2.94
N HIS A 66 -1.79 -8.46 -4.11
CA HIS A 66 -0.93 -8.46 -5.29
C HIS A 66 0.37 -7.68 -5.05
N ASP A 67 0.27 -6.46 -4.53
CA ASP A 67 1.45 -5.60 -4.32
C ASP A 67 2.33 -6.08 -3.17
N ARG A 68 1.74 -6.74 -2.15
CA ARG A 68 2.48 -7.34 -1.03
C ARG A 68 3.52 -8.34 -1.50
N VAL A 69 3.20 -9.16 -2.50
CA VAL A 69 4.13 -10.17 -3.04
C VAL A 69 5.41 -9.53 -3.60
N LEU A 70 5.34 -8.28 -4.07
CA LEU A 70 6.49 -7.56 -4.61
C LEU A 70 7.43 -7.02 -3.53
N ILE A 71 6.89 -6.66 -2.36
CA ILE A 71 7.64 -5.99 -1.29
C ILE A 71 8.07 -6.93 -0.16
N GLU A 72 7.31 -7.99 0.12
CA GLU A 72 7.55 -8.89 1.24
C GLU A 72 8.93 -9.57 1.23
N PRO A 73 9.45 -10.06 0.08
CA PRO A 73 10.78 -10.65 0.04
C PRO A 73 11.86 -9.64 0.46
N GLU A 74 11.75 -8.39 0.04
CA GLU A 74 12.71 -7.34 0.37
C GLU A 74 12.59 -6.90 1.83
N VAL A 75 11.37 -6.82 2.36
CA VAL A 75 11.12 -6.60 3.80
C VAL A 75 11.78 -7.70 4.62
N GLY A 76 11.58 -8.97 4.25
CA GLY A 76 12.19 -10.12 4.93
C GLY A 76 13.71 -10.08 4.87
N ARG A 77 14.28 -9.80 3.70
CA ARG A 77 15.73 -9.66 3.50
C ARG A 77 16.32 -8.59 4.42
N LEU A 78 15.74 -7.39 4.45
CA LEU A 78 16.21 -6.30 5.30
C LEU A 78 15.98 -6.58 6.79
N ALA A 79 14.86 -7.21 7.14
CA ALA A 79 14.56 -7.57 8.52
C ALA A 79 15.60 -8.55 9.08
N ALA A 80 16.02 -9.54 8.28
CA ALA A 80 17.03 -10.51 8.67
C ALA A 80 18.38 -9.84 9.02
N LEU A 81 18.73 -8.72 8.37
CA LEU A 81 19.95 -7.97 8.65
C LEU A 81 19.94 -7.27 10.02
N HIS A 82 18.77 -7.01 10.59
CA HIS A 82 18.61 -6.27 11.85
C HIS A 82 18.07 -7.14 12.99
N ILE A 83 18.22 -8.46 12.90
CA ILE A 83 17.77 -9.35 13.96
C ILE A 83 18.53 -9.07 15.28
N THR A 84 17.77 -8.91 16.36
CA THR A 84 18.30 -8.75 17.73
C THR A 84 17.62 -9.76 18.66
N PRO A 85 18.15 -9.97 19.88
CA PRO A 85 17.47 -10.81 20.87
C PRO A 85 16.03 -10.33 21.17
N GLU A 86 15.82 -9.01 21.24
CA GLU A 86 14.50 -8.40 21.45
C GLU A 86 13.54 -8.72 20.29
N TYR A 87 13.97 -8.52 19.05
CA TYR A 87 13.15 -8.84 17.87
C TYR A 87 12.86 -10.34 17.76
N SER A 88 13.85 -11.17 18.09
CA SER A 88 13.69 -12.62 18.10
C SER A 88 12.60 -13.06 19.08
N GLU A 89 12.56 -12.44 20.27
CA GLU A 89 11.53 -12.76 21.25
C GLU A 89 10.16 -12.27 20.82
N ARG A 90 10.06 -11.03 20.33
CA ARG A 90 8.81 -10.47 19.80
C ARG A 90 8.23 -11.32 18.66
N LEU A 91 9.08 -11.83 17.76
CA LEU A 91 8.66 -12.73 16.68
C LEU A 91 8.19 -14.08 17.22
N ARG A 92 8.91 -14.67 18.19
CA ARG A 92 8.50 -15.94 18.84
C ARG A 92 7.15 -15.81 19.53
N GLU A 93 6.91 -14.72 20.24
CA GLU A 93 5.61 -14.44 20.86
C GLU A 93 4.50 -14.29 19.82
N ALA A 94 4.75 -13.57 18.73
CA ALA A 94 3.78 -13.40 17.65
C ALA A 94 3.43 -14.72 16.96
N LEU A 95 4.42 -15.58 16.69
CA LEU A 95 4.23 -16.92 16.12
C LEU A 95 3.41 -17.83 17.03
N LYS A 96 3.72 -17.86 18.34
CA LYS A 96 2.93 -18.63 19.32
C LYS A 96 1.46 -18.23 19.33
N ILE A 97 1.18 -16.94 19.13
CA ILE A 97 -0.19 -16.42 19.10
C ILE A 97 -0.93 -16.84 17.82
N GLU A 98 -0.23 -16.94 16.70
CA GLU A 98 -0.80 -17.38 15.41
C GLU A 98 -1.19 -18.87 15.43
N GLU A 99 -0.47 -19.69 16.18
CA GLU A 99 -0.78 -21.11 16.39
C GLU A 99 -2.04 -21.34 17.25
N LEU A 100 -2.51 -20.32 17.98
CA LEU A 100 -3.69 -20.46 18.82
C LEU A 100 -4.98 -20.57 17.99
N PRO A 101 -5.97 -21.35 18.45
CA PRO A 101 -7.27 -21.43 17.80
C PRO A 101 -7.88 -20.04 17.56
N ILE A 102 -8.48 -19.88 16.38
CA ILE A 102 -9.06 -18.63 15.91
C ILE A 102 -10.33 -18.34 16.73
N PRO A 103 -10.34 -17.32 17.62
CA PRO A 103 -11.48 -17.06 18.49
C PRO A 103 -12.57 -16.25 17.77
N SER A 104 -12.16 -15.37 16.86
CA SER A 104 -13.03 -14.55 16.02
C SER A 104 -12.26 -13.98 14.83
N LEU A 105 -12.98 -13.69 13.75
CA LEU A 105 -12.41 -13.17 12.50
C LEU A 105 -11.68 -11.81 12.66
N SER A 106 -12.08 -10.97 13.61
CA SER A 106 -11.41 -9.68 13.85
C SER A 106 -10.12 -9.82 14.64
N VAL A 107 -10.10 -10.73 15.62
CA VAL A 107 -8.89 -11.03 16.39
C VAL A 107 -7.86 -11.72 15.50
N ASP A 108 -8.32 -12.53 14.55
CA ASP A 108 -7.47 -13.22 13.57
C ASP A 108 -6.60 -12.27 12.75
N ILE A 109 -7.19 -11.21 12.19
CA ILE A 109 -6.45 -10.22 11.37
C ILE A 109 -5.35 -9.54 12.19
N GLU A 110 -5.63 -9.17 13.44
CA GLU A 110 -4.64 -8.53 14.31
C GLU A 110 -3.49 -9.49 14.65
N ARG A 111 -3.78 -10.79 14.79
CA ARG A 111 -2.76 -11.83 15.00
C ARG A 111 -1.90 -12.02 13.75
N ILE A 112 -2.53 -12.28 12.61
CA ILE A 112 -1.87 -12.51 11.32
C ILE A 112 -0.96 -11.33 10.94
N GLN A 113 -1.43 -10.09 11.13
CA GLN A 113 -0.66 -8.91 10.74
C GLN A 113 0.50 -8.60 11.68
N ARG A 114 0.54 -9.18 12.89
CA ARG A 114 1.54 -8.82 13.92
C ARG A 114 2.96 -9.16 13.47
N ILE A 115 3.16 -10.32 12.85
CA ILE A 115 4.47 -10.73 12.32
C ILE A 115 4.91 -9.79 11.22
N HIS A 116 4.03 -9.49 10.25
CA HIS A 116 4.34 -8.57 9.15
C HIS A 116 4.71 -7.16 9.64
N LEU A 117 4.05 -6.65 10.69
CA LEU A 117 4.39 -5.35 11.29
C LEU A 117 5.76 -5.38 11.99
N ILE A 118 6.10 -6.47 12.67
CA ILE A 118 7.42 -6.64 13.30
C ILE A 118 8.51 -6.70 12.23
N LEU A 119 8.33 -7.52 11.17
CA LEU A 119 9.28 -7.60 10.05
C LEU A 119 9.44 -6.27 9.33
N ALA A 120 8.35 -5.53 9.11
CA ALA A 120 8.40 -4.20 8.50
C ALA A 120 9.17 -3.18 9.37
N GLU A 121 9.05 -3.26 10.70
CA GLU A 121 9.85 -2.46 11.63
C GLU A 121 11.34 -2.86 11.61
N MET A 122 11.61 -4.17 11.69
CA MET A 122 12.96 -4.74 11.59
C MET A 122 13.66 -4.39 10.28
N SER A 123 12.93 -4.16 9.19
CA SER A 123 13.55 -3.75 7.92
C SER A 123 14.36 -2.45 8.01
N GLY A 124 14.16 -1.64 9.06
CA GLY A 124 14.78 -0.32 9.21
C GLY A 124 14.26 0.73 8.20
N ASN A 125 13.34 0.33 7.31
CA ASN A 125 12.82 1.19 6.25
C ASN A 125 11.48 1.82 6.67
N ARG A 126 11.47 3.15 6.83
CA ARG A 126 10.27 3.90 7.23
C ARG A 126 9.12 3.76 6.24
N PHE A 127 9.41 3.60 4.95
CA PHE A 127 8.38 3.39 3.93
C PHE A 127 7.70 2.03 4.13
N PHE A 128 8.47 0.94 4.25
CA PHE A 128 7.91 -0.39 4.51
C PHE A 128 7.14 -0.47 5.82
N ARG A 129 7.63 0.19 6.88
CA ARG A 129 6.89 0.31 8.14
C ARG A 129 5.55 1.03 7.96
N SER A 130 5.50 2.07 7.14
CA SER A 130 4.28 2.83 6.88
C SER A 130 3.27 2.03 6.05
N ILE A 131 3.76 1.37 4.99
CA ILE A 131 2.94 0.49 4.15
C ILE A 131 2.35 -0.65 4.98
N GLY A 132 3.16 -1.34 5.80
CA GLY A 132 2.67 -2.42 6.67
C GLY A 132 1.54 -1.98 7.61
N LYS A 133 1.60 -0.75 8.14
CA LYS A 133 0.51 -0.19 8.97
C LYS A 133 -0.75 0.10 8.16
N ILE A 134 -0.60 0.70 6.97
CA ILE A 134 -1.72 1.03 6.09
C ILE A 134 -2.43 -0.26 5.64
N THR A 135 -1.67 -1.30 5.27
CA THR A 135 -2.23 -2.58 4.86
C THR A 135 -2.99 -3.24 6.00
N ALA A 136 -2.41 -3.29 7.21
CA ALA A 136 -3.07 -3.88 8.38
C ALA A 136 -4.40 -3.19 8.70
N GLU A 137 -4.45 -1.86 8.63
CA GLU A 137 -5.69 -1.08 8.82
C GLU A 137 -6.72 -1.33 7.71
N ALA A 138 -6.29 -1.49 6.46
CA ALA A 138 -7.19 -1.80 5.35
C ALA A 138 -7.86 -3.18 5.49
N TYR A 139 -7.10 -4.22 5.90
CA TYR A 139 -7.66 -5.54 6.21
C TYR A 139 -8.70 -5.47 7.35
N LYS A 140 -8.38 -4.72 8.41
CA LYS A 140 -9.29 -4.51 9.54
C LYS A 140 -10.58 -3.80 9.14
N LYS A 141 -10.52 -2.80 8.25
CA LYS A 141 -11.68 -2.05 7.75
C LYS A 141 -12.54 -2.89 6.79
N SER A 142 -11.94 -3.59 5.83
CA SER A 142 -12.67 -4.40 4.84
C SER A 142 -13.57 -5.46 5.51
N ARG A 143 -13.12 -6.06 6.61
CA ARG A 143 -13.84 -7.14 7.30
C ARG A 143 -14.85 -6.65 8.36
N ARG A 144 -14.74 -5.39 8.81
CA ARG A 144 -15.77 -4.73 9.65
C ARG A 144 -17.05 -4.42 8.86
N GLY A 145 -16.95 -4.17 7.56
CA GLY A 145 -18.08 -3.86 6.67
C GLY A 145 -19.04 -5.02 6.39
N PHE A 146 -18.75 -6.24 6.87
CA PHE A 146 -19.64 -7.41 6.76
C PHE A 146 -20.54 -7.62 8.00
N LYS A 147 -20.48 -6.73 9.00
CA LYS A 147 -21.43 -6.67 10.11
C LYS A 147 -22.48 -5.58 9.82
N SER A 148 -23.42 -5.86 8.92
CA SER A 148 -24.67 -5.11 8.74
C SER A 148 -25.70 -6.02 8.12
#